data_AF-A0A396HYW7-F1
#
_entry.id   AF-A0A396HYW7-F1
#
_cell.length_a   1.000
_cell.length_b   1.000
_cell.length_c   1.000
_cell.angle_alpha   90.00
_cell.angle_beta   90.00
_cell.angle_gamma   90.00
#
_symmetry.space_group_name_H-M   'P 1'
#
loop_
_entity.id
_entity.type
_entity.pdbx_description
1 polymer ?
#
loop_
_entity_poly.entity_id
_entity_poly.type
_entity_poly.pdbx_seq_one_letter_code
_entity_poly.pdbx_strand_id
1 'polypeptide(L)' 'MTPYFKVCGDYAKAEECLERAILANPGDGHVMSIYADLIWETKKNAARAQQYFDQAIQSDPNDWYILYNFF' A
#
# COMPACT_ATOMS: atom_id res chain seq x y z
N MET A 1 11.60 -2.32 6.14
CA MET A 1 11.05 -1.96 7.47
C MET A 1 9.60 -2.42 7.45
N THR A 2 9.19 -3.40 8.26
CA THR A 2 7.82 -3.92 8.20
C THR A 2 6.84 -2.83 8.67
N PRO A 3 5.75 -2.59 7.93
CA PRO A 3 4.82 -1.51 8.26
C PRO A 3 4.13 -1.78 9.61
N TYR A 4 3.84 -0.70 10.35
CA TYR A 4 3.37 -0.74 11.76
C TYR A 4 2.13 -1.63 11.96
N PHE A 5 1.25 -1.73 10.96
CA PHE A 5 0.07 -2.59 11.02
C PHE A 5 0.41 -4.09 11.12
N LYS A 6 1.55 -4.50 10.55
CA LYS A 6 2.04 -5.88 10.56
C LYS A 6 2.52 -6.29 11.96
N VAL A 7 2.95 -5.32 12.76
CA VAL A 7 3.40 -5.52 14.15
C VAL A 7 2.22 -5.51 15.13
N CYS A 8 1.21 -4.65 14.90
CA CYS A 8 0.02 -4.59 15.75
C CYS A 8 -1.07 -5.61 15.39
N GLY A 9 -1.03 -6.25 14.22
CA GLY A 9 -2.05 -7.21 13.76
C GLY A 9 -3.42 -6.60 13.45
N ASP A 10 -3.54 -5.28 13.56
CA ASP A 10 -4.79 -4.52 13.41
C ASP A 10 -4.97 -4.09 11.93
N TYR A 11 -5.14 -5.08 11.06
CA TYR A 11 -5.28 -4.87 9.62
C TYR A 11 -6.49 -4.01 9.24
N ALA A 12 -7.60 -4.13 9.97
CA ALA A 12 -8.82 -3.36 9.71
C ALA A 12 -8.63 -1.86 9.96
N LYS A 13 -7.93 -1.49 11.05
CA LYS A 13 -7.60 -0.09 11.31
C LYS A 13 -6.61 0.45 10.28
N ALA A 14 -5.67 -0.39 9.84
CA ALA A 14 -4.72 -0.01 8.81
C ALA A 14 -5.46 0.27 7.49
N GLU A 15 -6.43 -0.57 7.12
CA GLU A 15 -7.26 -0.37 5.92
C GLU A 15 -7.99 0.97 5.99
N GLU A 16 -8.66 1.28 7.11
CA GLU A 16 -9.38 2.54 7.29
C GLU A 16 -8.47 3.77 7.26
N CYS A 17 -7.30 3.69 7.92
CA CYS A 17 -6.32 4.77 7.91
C CYS A 17 -5.75 5.01 6.50
N LEU A 18 -5.45 3.95 5.76
CA LEU A 18 -4.91 4.03 4.40
C LEU A 18 -5.96 4.51 3.40
N GLU A 19 -7.22 4.07 3.50
CA GLU A 19 -8.31 4.59 2.67
C GLU A 19 -8.49 6.09 2.86
N ARG A 20 -8.47 6.56 4.11
CA ARG A 20 -8.51 8.00 4.40
C ARG A 20 -7.31 8.74 3.82
N ALA A 21 -6.12 8.16 3.90
CA ALA A 21 -4.91 8.76 3.35
C ALA A 21 -4.95 8.83 1.81
N ILE A 22 -5.45 7.79 1.14
CA ILE A 22 -5.67 7.80 -0.32
C ILE A 22 -6.73 8.84 -0.71
N LEU A 23 -7.81 8.98 0.06
CA LEU A 23 -8.83 10.01 -0.20
C LEU A 23 -8.29 11.43 0.03
N ALA A 24 -7.41 11.61 1.02
CA ALA A 24 -6.78 12.89 1.31
C ALA A 24 -5.71 13.27 0.27
N ASN A 25 -4.95 12.28 -0.20
CA ASN A 25 -3.95 12.45 -1.25
C ASN A 25 -3.91 11.23 -2.19
N PRO A 26 -4.72 11.23 -3.27
CA PRO A 26 -4.77 10.11 -4.21
C PRO A 26 -3.51 10.00 -5.08
N GLY A 27 -2.59 10.96 -5.01
CA GLY A 27 -1.29 10.91 -5.69
C GLY A 27 -0.16 10.35 -4.82
N ASP A 28 -0.44 9.90 -3.59
CA ASP A 28 0.57 9.43 -2.68
C ASP A 28 0.92 7.95 -2.96
N GLY A 29 1.99 7.74 -3.74
CA GLY A 29 2.47 6.40 -4.09
C GLY A 29 2.91 5.58 -2.87
N HIS A 30 3.37 6.23 -1.80
CA HIS A 30 3.78 5.56 -0.57
C HIS A 30 2.58 4.86 0.10
N VAL A 31 1.47 5.61 0.27
CA VAL A 31 0.22 5.09 0.86
C VAL A 31 -0.35 3.95 0.01
N MET A 32 -0.31 4.09 -1.32
CA MET A 32 -0.75 3.03 -2.23
C MET A 32 0.07 1.74 -2.10
N SER A 33 1.40 1.84 -1.94
CA SER A 33 2.27 0.66 -1.75
C SER A 33 1.95 -0.06 -0.43
N ILE A 34 1.72 0.69 0.65
CA ILE A 34 1.35 0.14 1.95
C ILE A 34 -0.04 -0.51 1.89
N TYR A 35 -0.98 0.05 1.13
CA TYR A 35 -2.30 -0.53 0.91
C TYR A 35 -2.23 -1.82 0.07
N ALA A 36 -1.38 -1.85 -0.95
CA ALA A 36 -1.15 -3.05 -1.74
C ALA A 36 -0.61 -4.21 -0.89
N ASP A 37 0.39 -3.95 -0.04
CA ASP A 37 0.91 -4.90 0.94
C ASP A 37 -0.18 -5.39 1.91
N LEU A 38 -1.02 -4.48 2.40
CA LEU A 38 -2.11 -4.82 3.29
C LEU A 38 -3.10 -5.77 2.62
N ILE A 39 -3.49 -5.50 1.38
CA ILE A 39 -4.41 -6.35 0.59
C ILE A 39 -3.77 -7.71 0.30
N TRP A 40 -2.47 -7.75 0.03
CA TRP A 40 -1.72 -8.99 -0.14
C TRP A 40 -1.75 -9.85 1.12
N GLU A 41 -1.46 -9.27 2.29
CA GLU A 41 -1.42 -10.01 3.56
C GLU A 41 -2.81 -10.44 4.05
N THR A 42 -3.82 -9.57 3.89
CA THR A 42 -5.17 -9.81 4.42
C THR A 42 -6.02 -10.67 3.49
N LYS A 43 -6.06 -10.33 2.20
CA LYS A 43 -6.97 -10.93 1.20
C LYS A 43 -6.25 -11.95 0.33
N LYS A 44 -4.91 -12.03 0.39
CA LYS A 44 -4.06 -12.88 -0.48
C LYS A 44 -4.39 -12.71 -1.97
N ASN A 45 -4.88 -11.53 -2.34
CA ASN A 45 -5.31 -11.24 -3.69
C ASN A 45 -4.18 -10.51 -4.43
N ALA A 46 -3.33 -11.32 -5.06
CA ALA A 46 -2.19 -10.88 -5.82
C ALA A 46 -2.54 -9.86 -6.91
N ALA A 47 -3.56 -10.17 -7.71
CA ALA A 47 -3.96 -9.33 -8.83
C ALA A 47 -4.37 -7.93 -8.35
N ARG A 48 -5.12 -7.86 -7.26
CA ARG A 48 -5.60 -6.58 -6.72
C ARG A 48 -4.47 -5.78 -6.08
N ALA A 49 -3.56 -6.43 -5.36
CA ALA A 49 -2.38 -5.77 -4.79
C ALA A 49 -1.48 -5.20 -5.91
N GLN A 50 -1.25 -5.97 -6.96
CA GLN A 50 -0.44 -5.55 -8.10
C GLN A 50 -1.01 -4.32 -8.81
N GLN A 51 -2.34 -4.24 -8.97
CA GLN A 51 -2.96 -3.03 -9.52
C GLN A 51 -2.67 -1.76 -8.69
N TYR A 52 -2.69 -1.87 -7.36
CA TYR A 52 -2.35 -0.74 -6.49
C TYR A 52 -0.86 -0.40 -6.54
N PHE A 53 0.02 -1.38 -6.69
CA PHE A 53 1.44 -1.12 -6.94
C PHE A 53 1.67 -0.40 -8.28
N ASP A 54 0.99 -0.81 -9.34
CA ASP A 54 1.10 -0.14 -10.65
C ASP A 54 0.62 1.33 -10.56
N GLN A 55 -0.46 1.58 -9.83
CA GLN A 55 -0.92 2.95 -9.56
C GLN A 55 0.07 3.75 -8.71
N ALA A 56 0.70 3.11 -7.72
CA ALA A 56 1.72 3.73 -6.88
C ALA A 56 2.92 4.18 -7.73
N ILE A 57 3.41 3.31 -8.63
CA ILE A 57 4.51 3.60 -9.56
C ILE A 57 4.14 4.72 -10.54
N GLN A 58 2.89 4.77 -11.01
CA GLN A 58 2.44 5.85 -11.88
C GLN A 58 2.34 7.19 -11.15
N SER A 59 1.95 7.19 -9.88
CA SER A 59 1.84 8.40 -9.06
C SER A 59 3.20 8.99 -8.70
N ASP A 60 4.16 8.15 -8.29
CA ASP A 60 5.52 8.59 -8.02
C ASP A 60 6.56 7.57 -8.53
N PRO A 61 6.98 7.70 -9.81
CA PRO A 61 7.94 6.78 -10.41
C PRO A 61 9.35 6.89 -9.80
N ASN A 62 9.62 7.89 -8.97
CA ASN A 62 10.90 8.06 -8.27
C ASN A 62 10.84 7.64 -6.78
N ASP A 63 9.68 7.22 -6.28
CA ASP A 63 9.58 6.74 -4.91
C ASP A 63 10.25 5.36 -4.80
N TRP A 64 11.50 5.39 -4.33
CA TRP A 64 12.34 4.21 -4.11
C TRP A 64 11.67 3.15 -3.22
N TYR A 65 10.72 3.57 -2.37
CA TYR A 65 9.98 2.69 -1.48
C TYR A 65 9.06 1.74 -2.26
N ILE A 66 8.42 2.25 -3.32
CA ILE A 66 7.53 1.47 -4.19
C ILE A 66 8.35 0.47 -5.00
N LEU A 67 9.50 0.89 -5.52
CA LEU A 67 10.42 0.01 -6.26
C LEU A 67 11.02 -1.08 -5.39
N TYR A 68 11.33 -0.79 -4.12
CA TYR A 68 11.88 -1.77 -3.18
C TYR A 68 10.86 -2.84 -2.79
N ASN A 69 9.58 -2.49 -2.64
CA ASN A 69 8.53 -3.42 -2.21
C ASN A 69 7.94 -4.25 -3.37
N PHE A 70 8.10 -3.79 -4.60
CA PHE A 70 7.64 -4.50 -5.80
C PHE A 70 8.53 -5.71 -6.17
N PHE A 71 9.81 -5.71 -5.77
CA PHE A 71 10.81 -6.76 -6.06
C PHE A 71 10.98 -7.75 -4.90
#